data_AF-A0A0B6YAY5-F1
#
_entry.id   AF-A0A0B6YAY5-F1
#
_cell.length_a   1.000
_cell.length_b   1.000
_cell.length_c   1.000
_cell.angle_alpha   90.00
_cell.angle_beta   90.00
_cell.angle_gamma   90.00
#
_symmetry.space_group_name_H-M   'P 1'
#
loop_
_entity.id
_entity.type
_entity.pdbx_description
1 polymer ?
#
loop_
_entity_poly.entity_id
_entity_poly.type
_entity_poly.pdbx_seq_one_letter_code
_entity_poly.pdbx_strand_id
1 'polypeptide(L)'
;MAKRHMVFLYGTLKSGQPNFRVLSDPKTGAAKLLGNGLTVKRYPMVITPQYLFPFLLPVEGKGEHIEGEVYEVNEVKLKRLDEFEGHPDFYVREQVPIAFTRCKNHSPVSVTETLDCWVYFLPQYEPVMIELPYLKNYSFTAEDK
;
A
#
# COMPACT_ATOMS: atom_id res chain seq x y z
N MET A 1 -17.98 -8.19 18.03
CA MET A 1 -16.54 -7.86 17.93
C MET A 1 -16.37 -6.84 16.81
N ALA A 2 -15.52 -5.82 16.96
CA ALA A 2 -15.28 -4.86 15.89
C ALA A 2 -14.58 -5.54 14.71
N LYS A 3 -15.10 -5.40 13.50
CA LYS A 3 -14.51 -5.96 12.27
C LYS A 3 -13.14 -5.33 12.03
N ARG A 4 -12.15 -6.17 11.75
CA ARG A 4 -10.77 -5.76 11.47
C ARG A 4 -10.40 -6.18 10.05
N HIS A 5 -9.56 -5.38 9.42
CA HIS A 5 -9.16 -5.54 8.04
C HIS A 5 -7.65 -5.43 7.94
N MET A 6 -7.05 -6.26 7.09
CA MET A 6 -5.63 -6.16 6.75
C MET A 6 -5.50 -5.27 5.52
N VAL A 7 -4.66 -4.25 5.61
CA VAL A 7 -4.39 -3.31 4.51
C VAL A 7 -2.90 -3.32 4.25
N PHE A 8 -2.51 -3.47 2.99
CA PHE A 8 -1.13 -3.38 2.55
C PHE A 8 -0.89 -2.04 1.86
N LEU A 9 0.06 -1.28 2.39
CA LEU A 9 0.40 0.07 1.93
C LEU A 9 1.79 0.06 1.28
N TYR A 10 1.86 0.50 0.03
CA TYR A 10 3.09 0.54 -0.76
C TYR A 10 3.61 1.97 -1.02
N GLY A 11 2.77 3.00 -0.81
CA GLY A 11 3.05 4.37 -1.22
C GLY A 11 3.09 5.38 -0.08
N THR A 12 2.46 6.54 -0.29
CA THR A 12 2.60 7.73 0.57
C THR A 12 2.05 7.58 1.99
N LEU A 13 1.26 6.55 2.26
CA LEU A 13 0.69 6.24 3.57
C LEU A 13 1.61 5.38 4.46
N LYS A 14 2.72 4.84 3.93
CA LYS A 14 3.70 4.08 4.72
C LYS A 14 4.35 4.92 5.82
N SER A 15 4.92 4.26 6.82
CA SER A 15 5.73 4.90 7.87
C SER A 15 6.81 5.79 7.26
N GLY A 16 6.95 7.01 7.78
CA GLY A 16 7.93 7.99 7.30
C GLY A 16 7.60 8.65 5.96
N GLN A 17 6.47 8.31 5.32
CA GLN A 17 6.03 8.93 4.07
C GLN A 17 5.09 10.12 4.30
N PRO A 18 4.90 11.02 3.30
CA PRO A 18 4.24 12.32 3.51
C PRO A 18 2.80 12.25 4.06
N ASN A 19 2.06 11.17 3.77
CA ASN A 19 0.66 11.01 4.16
C ASN A 19 0.45 10.08 5.36
N PHE A 20 1.51 9.62 6.03
CA PHE A 20 1.42 8.75 7.21
C PHE A 20 0.50 9.27 8.32
N ARG A 21 0.35 10.60 8.43
CA ARG A 21 -0.58 11.25 9.37
C ARG A 21 -2.05 10.83 9.20
N VAL A 22 -2.48 10.48 7.99
CA VAL A 22 -3.84 10.01 7.71
C VAL A 22 -4.08 8.65 8.36
N LEU A 23 -3.10 7.77 8.25
CA LEU A 23 -3.13 6.44 8.85
C LEU A 23 -3.03 6.51 10.38
N SER A 24 -2.12 7.34 10.90
CA SER A 24 -1.79 7.40 12.33
C SER A 24 -2.72 8.25 13.18
N ASP A 25 -3.60 9.07 12.59
CA ASP A 25 -4.54 9.90 13.36
C ASP A 25 -5.55 9.03 14.14
N PRO A 26 -5.53 9.04 15.49
CA PRO A 26 -6.41 8.23 16.31
C PRO A 26 -7.87 8.69 16.26
N LYS A 27 -8.14 9.92 15.83
CA LYS A 27 -9.51 10.45 15.70
C LYS A 27 -10.28 9.82 14.53
N THR A 28 -9.56 9.26 13.56
CA THR A 28 -10.14 8.66 12.36
C THR A 28 -10.09 7.13 12.39
N GLY A 29 -10.09 6.54 13.57
CA GLY A 29 -10.08 5.08 13.78
C GLY A 29 -8.71 4.54 14.17
N ALA A 30 -8.62 3.22 14.29
CA ALA A 30 -7.41 2.54 14.75
C ALA A 30 -6.67 1.89 13.58
N ALA A 31 -5.34 2.08 13.56
CA ALA A 31 -4.41 1.39 12.68
C ALA A 31 -3.24 0.86 13.53
N LYS A 32 -2.81 -0.37 13.26
CA LYS A 32 -1.67 -1.00 13.93
C LYS A 32 -0.76 -1.64 12.90
N LEU A 33 0.50 -1.22 12.86
CA LEU A 33 1.52 -1.86 12.04
C LEU A 33 1.75 -3.29 12.54
N LEU A 34 1.65 -4.26 11.63
CA LEU A 34 1.93 -5.67 11.92
C LEU A 34 3.34 -6.09 11.46
N GLY A 35 3.86 -5.47 10.41
CA GLY A 35 5.16 -5.79 9.83
C GLY A 35 5.23 -5.46 8.34
N ASN A 36 6.24 -6.03 7.68
CA ASN A 36 6.51 -5.78 6.26
C ASN A 36 5.77 -6.79 5.38
N GLY A 37 5.41 -6.36 4.17
CA GLY A 37 4.78 -7.20 3.16
C GLY A 37 5.49 -7.10 1.81
N LEU A 38 5.35 -8.17 1.03
CA LEU A 38 5.73 -8.24 -0.37
C LEU A 38 4.57 -8.83 -1.17
N THR A 39 4.16 -8.20 -2.27
CA THR A 39 3.10 -8.80 -3.11
C THR A 39 3.53 -10.15 -3.66
N VAL A 40 2.66 -11.16 -3.56
CA VAL A 40 2.97 -12.50 -4.11
C VAL A 40 3.05 -12.46 -5.64
N LYS A 41 2.15 -11.72 -6.27
CA LYS A 41 2.19 -11.43 -7.71
C LYS A 41 3.01 -10.16 -7.97
N ARG A 42 3.52 -10.06 -9.20
CA ARG A 42 4.17 -8.83 -9.68
C ARG A 42 3.12 -7.85 -10.18
N TYR A 43 3.38 -6.56 -9.96
CA TYR A 43 2.56 -5.46 -10.46
C TYR A 43 3.44 -4.31 -10.95
N PRO A 44 3.01 -3.54 -11.98
CA PRO A 44 3.65 -2.28 -12.33
C PRO A 44 3.34 -1.23 -11.26
N MET A 45 4.36 -0.80 -10.53
CA MET A 45 4.29 0.43 -9.73
C MET A 45 5.12 1.52 -10.41
N VAL A 46 4.48 2.65 -10.72
CA VAL A 46 5.09 3.72 -11.53
C VAL A 46 4.86 5.09 -10.89
N ILE A 47 5.73 6.04 -11.20
CA ILE A 47 5.55 7.46 -10.87
C ILE A 47 5.44 8.20 -12.19
N THR A 48 4.42 9.06 -12.35
CA THR A 48 4.31 9.89 -13.55
C THR A 48 5.01 11.23 -13.34
N PRO A 49 5.49 11.89 -14.40
CA PRO A 49 6.11 13.22 -14.24
C PRO A 49 5.18 14.29 -13.66
N GLN A 50 3.86 14.09 -13.75
CA GLN A 50 2.85 15.03 -13.23
C GLN A 50 2.58 14.83 -11.73
N TYR A 51 2.88 13.65 -11.18
CA TYR A 51 2.54 13.27 -9.81
C TYR A 51 3.73 12.60 -9.14
N LEU A 52 4.19 13.16 -8.02
CA LEU A 52 5.35 12.63 -7.27
C LEU A 52 4.99 11.50 -6.28
N PHE A 53 3.90 10.78 -6.56
CA PHE A 53 3.43 9.65 -5.75
C PHE A 53 3.20 8.41 -6.63
N PRO A 54 3.33 7.20 -6.07
CA PRO A 54 3.30 5.98 -6.87
C PRO A 54 1.87 5.54 -7.20
N PHE A 55 1.69 5.07 -8.42
CA PHE A 55 0.49 4.37 -8.89
C PHE A 55 0.78 2.89 -9.02
N LEU A 56 -0.10 2.05 -8.48
CA LEU A 56 -0.06 0.60 -8.67
C LEU A 56 -1.10 0.20 -9.71
N LEU A 57 -0.65 -0.38 -10.82
CA LEU A 57 -1.52 -0.77 -11.92
C LEU A 57 -2.02 -2.21 -11.75
N PRO A 58 -3.30 -2.52 -12.03
CA PRO A 58 -3.88 -3.85 -11.87
C PRO A 58 -3.51 -4.80 -13.03
N VAL A 59 -2.21 -4.89 -13.35
CA VAL A 59 -1.67 -5.77 -14.39
C VAL A 59 -0.84 -6.86 -13.73
N GLU A 60 -1.52 -7.91 -13.31
CA GLU A 60 -0.88 -9.05 -12.65
C GLU A 60 0.22 -9.69 -13.53
N GLY A 61 1.36 -10.00 -12.91
CA GLY A 61 2.46 -10.71 -13.56
C GLY A 61 3.43 -9.82 -14.33
N LYS A 62 3.11 -8.53 -14.55
CA LYS A 62 4.03 -7.50 -15.07
C LYS A 62 4.62 -6.69 -13.92
N GLY A 63 5.78 -6.08 -14.11
CA GLY A 63 6.42 -5.25 -13.08
C GLY A 63 7.17 -6.04 -12.03
N GLU A 64 7.11 -5.57 -10.79
CA GLU A 64 7.93 -6.04 -9.67
C GLU A 64 7.07 -6.61 -8.55
N HIS A 65 7.70 -7.37 -7.64
CA HIS A 65 7.09 -7.64 -6.35
C HIS A 65 7.19 -6.38 -5.49
N ILE A 66 6.04 -5.87 -5.04
CA ILE A 66 5.96 -4.57 -4.40
C ILE A 66 6.18 -4.70 -2.90
N GLU A 67 7.17 -3.97 -2.39
CA GLU A 67 7.52 -3.87 -0.99
C GLU A 67 6.64 -2.83 -0.29
N GLY A 68 6.11 -3.18 0.88
CA GLY A 68 5.26 -2.30 1.66
C GLY A 68 5.07 -2.77 3.10
N GLU A 69 4.06 -2.21 3.74
CA GLU A 69 3.75 -2.45 5.14
C GLU A 69 2.33 -2.98 5.29
N VAL A 70 2.13 -3.94 6.19
CA VAL A 70 0.81 -4.51 6.51
C VAL A 70 0.30 -3.92 7.82
N TYR A 71 -0.91 -3.36 7.77
CA TYR A 71 -1.60 -2.79 8.92
C TYR A 71 -2.90 -3.54 9.21
N GLU A 72 -3.17 -3.75 10.49
CA GLU A 72 -4.51 -4.08 10.99
C GLU A 72 -5.27 -2.77 11.22
N VAL A 73 -6.41 -2.59 10.55
CA VAL A 73 -7.26 -1.40 10.71
C VAL A 73 -8.68 -1.79 11.11
N ASN A 74 -9.36 -0.91 11.84
CA ASN A 74 -10.80 -1.06 12.07
C ASN A 74 -11.63 -0.51 10.89
N GLU A 75 -12.91 -0.84 10.87
CA GLU A 75 -13.85 -0.38 9.82
C GLU A 75 -13.87 1.16 9.64
N VAL A 76 -13.78 1.92 10.74
CA VAL A 76 -13.75 3.39 10.69
C VAL A 76 -12.52 3.90 9.95
N LYS A 77 -11.35 3.34 10.27
CA LYS A 77 -10.09 3.71 9.62
C LYS A 77 -10.10 3.29 8.15
N LEU A 78 -10.63 2.11 7.83
CA LEU A 78 -10.71 1.65 6.44
C LEU A 78 -11.53 2.60 5.58
N LYS A 79 -12.70 3.06 6.06
CA LYS A 79 -13.50 4.06 5.34
C LYS A 79 -12.76 5.38 5.16
N ARG A 80 -11.98 5.82 6.16
CA ARG A 80 -11.16 7.03 6.03
C ARG A 80 -10.08 6.89 4.96
N LEU A 81 -9.48 5.70 4.85
CA LEU A 81 -8.52 5.40 3.79
C LEU A 81 -9.20 5.38 2.42
N ASP A 82 -10.39 4.76 2.31
CA ASP A 82 -11.18 4.76 1.08
C ASP A 82 -11.52 6.20 0.63
N GLU A 83 -11.93 7.09 1.54
CA GLU A 83 -12.14 8.52 1.24
C GLU A 83 -10.87 9.24 0.78
N PHE A 84 -9.73 8.95 1.42
CA PHE A 84 -8.45 9.60 1.12
C PHE A 84 -7.90 9.19 -0.25
N GLU A 85 -8.01 7.90 -0.58
CA GLU A 85 -7.59 7.32 -1.86
C GLU A 85 -8.64 7.53 -2.97
N GLY A 86 -9.79 8.15 -2.66
CA GLY A 86 -10.85 8.39 -3.64
C GLY A 86 -11.53 7.11 -4.15
N HIS A 87 -11.61 6.07 -3.32
CA HIS A 87 -12.29 4.83 -3.66
C HIS A 87 -13.81 4.99 -3.75
N PRO A 88 -14.50 4.44 -4.79
CA PRO A 88 -13.99 3.59 -5.88
C PRO A 88 -13.64 4.32 -7.18
N ASP A 89 -13.67 5.65 -7.22
CA ASP A 89 -13.59 6.42 -8.46
C ASP A 89 -12.14 6.62 -8.95
N PHE A 90 -11.21 6.91 -8.04
CA PHE A 90 -9.79 7.14 -8.36
C PHE A 90 -8.95 5.87 -8.17
N TYR A 91 -8.91 5.34 -6.95
CA TYR A 91 -8.35 4.02 -6.67
C TYR A 91 -9.44 2.99 -6.38
N VAL A 92 -9.26 1.76 -6.83
CA VAL A 92 -10.10 0.62 -6.47
C VAL A 92 -9.35 -0.28 -5.50
N ARG A 93 -10.00 -0.63 -4.39
CA ARG A 93 -9.42 -1.51 -3.38
C ARG A 93 -9.77 -2.96 -3.68
N GLU A 94 -8.74 -3.81 -3.79
CA GLU A 94 -8.87 -5.24 -4.09
C GLU A 94 -8.13 -6.07 -3.03
N GLN A 95 -8.59 -7.30 -2.78
CA GLN A 95 -7.87 -8.23 -1.90
C GLN A 95 -6.85 -9.01 -2.72
N VAL A 96 -5.58 -8.96 -2.31
CA VAL A 96 -4.50 -9.71 -2.93
C VAL A 96 -3.65 -10.41 -1.87
N PRO A 97 -3.06 -11.57 -2.19
CA PRO A 97 -2.16 -12.27 -1.28
C PRO A 97 -0.84 -11.52 -1.14
N ILE A 98 -0.45 -11.27 0.10
CA ILE A 98 0.80 -10.61 0.50
C ILE A 98 1.64 -11.60 1.31
N ALA A 99 2.88 -11.82 0.87
CA ALA A 99 3.91 -12.49 1.67
C ALA A 99 4.31 -11.54 2.82
N PHE A 100 3.85 -11.86 4.02
CA PHE A 100 3.92 -11.01 5.20
C PHE A 100 4.96 -11.55 6.18
N THR A 101 5.87 -10.68 6.62
CA THR A 101 6.86 -10.97 7.67
C THR A 101 6.55 -10.12 8.89
N ARG A 102 6.17 -10.78 9.99
CA ARG A 102 5.86 -10.11 11.24
C ARG A 102 7.11 -9.53 11.89
N CYS A 103 7.01 -8.28 12.36
CA CYS A 103 8.03 -7.66 13.17
C CYS A 103 7.71 -7.89 14.66
N LYS A 104 8.62 -8.53 15.42
CA LYS A 104 8.61 -8.46 16.90
C LYS A 104 9.85 -7.67 17.32
N ASN A 105 9.67 -6.62 18.12
CA ASN A 105 10.77 -5.82 18.67
C ASN A 105 11.78 -5.37 17.59
N HIS A 106 11.29 -4.90 16.43
CA HIS A 106 12.12 -4.49 15.28
C HIS A 106 13.04 -5.59 14.69
N SER A 107 12.86 -6.85 15.09
CA SER A 107 13.56 -8.00 14.53
C SER A 107 12.58 -8.84 13.69
N PRO A 108 12.96 -9.22 12.45
CA PRO A 108 12.12 -10.09 11.63
C PRO A 108 11.98 -11.45 12.31
N VAL A 109 10.75 -11.85 12.63
CA VAL A 109 10.47 -13.22 13.06
C VAL A 109 10.43 -14.07 11.79
N SER A 110 11.26 -15.10 11.71
CA SER A 110 11.61 -15.88 10.51
C SER A 110 10.49 -16.69 9.85
N VAL A 111 9.22 -16.37 10.10
CA VAL A 111 8.07 -17.03 9.46
C VAL A 111 7.36 -16.01 8.59
N THR A 112 7.47 -16.21 7.28
CA THR A 112 6.66 -15.52 6.29
C THR A 112 5.35 -16.30 6.13
N GLU A 113 4.23 -15.66 6.46
CA GLU A 113 2.88 -16.17 6.19
C GLU A 113 2.29 -15.41 5.00
N THR A 114 1.24 -15.95 4.36
CA THR A 114 0.50 -15.21 3.33
C THR A 114 -0.79 -14.67 3.93
N LEU A 115 -1.03 -13.38 3.78
CA LEU A 115 -2.27 -12.71 4.22
C LEU A 115 -2.99 -12.11 3.02
N ASP A 116 -4.31 -12.27 2.97
CA ASP A 116 -5.14 -11.49 2.05
C ASP A 116 -5.30 -10.09 2.60
N CYS A 117 -4.67 -9.13 1.92
CA CYS A 117 -4.68 -7.73 2.30
C CYS A 117 -5.42 -6.93 1.25
N TRP A 118 -6.10 -5.90 1.71
CA TRP A 118 -6.63 -4.88 0.83
C TRP A 118 -5.52 -3.98 0.30
N VAL A 119 -5.54 -3.72 -1.01
CA VAL A 119 -4.57 -2.90 -1.73
C VAL A 119 -5.32 -1.99 -2.68
N TYR A 120 -4.88 -0.74 -2.79
CA TYR A 120 -5.44 0.24 -3.73
C TYR A 120 -4.74 0.12 -5.09
N PHE A 121 -5.51 0.01 -6.17
CA PHE A 121 -5.03 -0.05 -7.55
C PHE A 121 -5.64 1.07 -8.37
N LEU A 122 -4.89 1.62 -9.33
CA LEU A 122 -5.40 2.61 -10.26
C LEU A 122 -6.07 1.86 -11.43
N PRO A 123 -7.41 1.76 -11.50
CA PRO A 123 -8.09 0.93 -12.50
C PRO A 123 -8.04 1.53 -13.90
N GLN A 124 -8.03 2.86 -13.98
CA GLN A 124 -8.02 3.62 -15.23
C GLN A 124 -6.71 4.40 -15.29
N TYR A 125 -5.85 4.03 -16.24
CA TYR A 125 -4.52 4.59 -16.41
C TYR A 125 -4.22 4.81 -17.89
N GLU A 126 -3.39 5.80 -18.18
CA GLU A 126 -2.94 6.06 -19.54
C GLU A 126 -2.04 4.91 -20.01
N PRO A 127 -2.18 4.42 -21.26
CA PRO A 127 -1.36 3.31 -21.76
C PRO A 127 0.15 3.55 -21.60
N VAL A 128 0.61 4.80 -21.73
CA VAL A 128 2.03 5.17 -21.54
C VAL A 128 2.55 4.85 -20.14
N MET A 129 1.70 4.83 -19.11
CA MET A 129 2.10 4.52 -17.74
C MET A 129 2.67 3.10 -17.63
N ILE A 130 2.26 2.18 -18.49
CA ILE A 130 2.76 0.80 -18.47
C ILE A 130 4.19 0.68 -19.02
N GLU A 131 4.70 1.70 -19.70
CA GLU A 131 6.06 1.74 -20.26
C GLU A 131 7.02 2.57 -19.39
N LEU A 132 6.52 3.17 -18.30
CA LEU A 132 7.36 3.89 -17.34
C LEU A 132 8.24 2.92 -16.53
N PRO A 133 9.37 3.40 -15.98
CA PRO A 133 10.21 2.59 -15.10
C PRO A 133 9.43 2.07 -13.89
N TYR A 134 9.54 0.76 -13.64
CA TYR A 134 8.88 0.13 -12.52
C TYR A 134 9.69 0.27 -11.23
N LEU A 135 8.97 0.51 -10.15
CA LEU A 135 9.50 0.57 -8.81
C LEU A 135 9.12 -0.70 -8.06
N LYS A 136 10.06 -1.22 -7.28
CA LYS A 136 9.78 -2.26 -6.28
C LYS A 136 9.35 -1.68 -4.93
N ASN A 137 9.80 -0.47 -4.61
CA ASN A 137 9.57 0.20 -3.33
C ASN A 137 9.52 1.72 -3.57
N TYR A 138 8.53 2.37 -2.98
CA TYR A 138 8.44 3.83 -2.94
C TYR A 138 8.99 4.38 -1.62
N SER A 139 9.87 5.38 -1.74
CA SER A 139 10.30 6.24 -0.65
C SER A 139 10.49 7.66 -1.16
N PHE A 140 9.75 8.61 -0.61
CA PHE A 140 9.98 10.03 -0.81
C PHE A 140 11.17 10.48 0.05
N THR A 141 12.21 11.07 -0.55
CA THR A 141 13.33 11.65 0.21
C THR A 141 13.23 13.18 0.20
N ALA A 142 13.80 13.84 1.21
CA ALA A 142 13.74 15.30 1.31
C ALA A 142 14.51 16.03 0.19
N GLU A 143 15.30 15.30 -0.59
CA GLU A 143 16.02 15.76 -1.79
C GLU A 143 15.08 15.90 -3.00
N ASP A 144 13.86 15.35 -2.94
CA ASP A 144 12.83 15.45 -3.98
C ASP A 144 12.00 16.76 -3.91
N LYS A 145 12.53 17.81 -3.23
CA LYS A 145 11.93 19.16 -3.10
C LYS A 145 12.64 20.18 -3.97
#